data_AF-A0A2G9PZ49-F1
#
_entry.id   AF-A0A2G9PZ49-F1
#
_cell.length_a   1.000
_cell.length_b   1.000
_cell.length_c   1.000
_cell.angle_alpha   90.00
_cell.angle_beta   90.00
_cell.angle_gamma   90.00
#
_symmetry.space_group_name_H-M   'P 1'
#
loop_
_entity.id
_entity.type
_entity.pdbx_description
1 polymer ?
#
loop_
_entity_poly.entity_id
_entity_poly.type
_entity_poly.pdbx_seq_one_letter_code
_entity_poly.pdbx_strand_id
1 'polypeptide(L)'
;MLKEKKGGTHVGVILSFVIFITFVAFLYSVLIVPNLNQNNNGIFIESIRSKVMDNTSSELYVISIKTEQSGENCIKISNFVNIFGVNSRIIVRGNSGEDVTSYIIGSDLEISRNNNNTFFKIYNSEHFESVSSVGETPCETKGYETGVVKKENYVFEDAVKNLVSVHDKNYTEVKQNFNVPEGVDFGIGFTYGNRTLIETEKESFGNIYSSEFPVQYIDGNSNIKQGTIKISAW
;
A
#
# COMPACT_ATOMS: atom_id res chain seq x y z
N MET A 1 -53.35 62.71 -26.02
CA MET A 1 -52.33 62.27 -26.99
C MET A 1 -51.02 62.08 -26.23
N LEU A 2 -50.73 60.85 -25.77
CA LEU A 2 -49.52 60.52 -24.99
C LEU A 2 -48.45 59.99 -25.94
N LYS A 3 -47.29 60.65 -25.97
CA LYS A 3 -46.17 60.32 -26.85
C LYS A 3 -45.36 59.20 -26.18
N GLU A 4 -45.55 57.95 -26.63
CA GLU A 4 -44.77 56.81 -26.13
C GLU A 4 -43.28 57.00 -26.46
N LYS A 5 -42.45 57.01 -25.42
CA LYS A 5 -40.99 57.10 -25.55
C LYS A 5 -40.43 55.73 -25.95
N LYS A 6 -40.07 55.57 -27.22
CA LYS A 6 -39.46 54.35 -27.82
C LYS A 6 -38.04 53.98 -27.33
N GLY A 7 -37.60 54.48 -26.17
CA GLY A 7 -36.23 54.29 -25.65
C GLY A 7 -36.03 53.05 -24.78
N GLY A 8 -37.11 52.48 -24.21
CA GLY A 8 -37.02 51.35 -23.27
C GLY A 8 -36.65 50.01 -23.92
N THR A 9 -37.03 49.81 -25.19
CA THR A 9 -36.85 48.53 -25.89
C THR A 9 -35.38 48.21 -26.15
N HIS A 10 -34.56 49.23 -26.47
CA HIS A 10 -33.13 49.04 -26.71
C HIS A 10 -32.36 48.67 -25.42
N VAL A 11 -32.75 49.24 -24.29
CA VAL A 11 -32.12 48.93 -22.99
C VAL A 11 -32.41 47.49 -22.58
N GLY A 12 -33.64 47.02 -22.78
CA GLY A 12 -34.00 45.62 -22.53
C GLY A 12 -33.20 44.64 -23.39
N VAL A 13 -33.02 44.96 -24.68
CA VAL A 13 -32.22 44.13 -25.60
C VAL A 13 -30.75 44.09 -25.18
N ILE A 14 -30.15 45.23 -24.85
CA ILE A 14 -28.75 45.30 -24.39
C ILE A 14 -28.56 44.51 -23.10
N LEU A 15 -29.46 44.65 -22.13
CA LEU A 15 -29.38 43.93 -20.87
C LEU A 15 -29.50 42.41 -21.07
N SER A 16 -30.45 41.96 -21.91
CA SER A 16 -30.63 40.54 -22.21
C SER A 16 -29.41 39.94 -22.92
N PHE A 17 -28.76 40.71 -23.80
CA PHE A 17 -27.54 40.29 -24.49
C PHE A 17 -26.37 40.15 -23.53
N VAL A 18 -26.17 41.09 -22.60
CA VAL A 18 -25.10 41.01 -21.59
C VAL A 18 -25.30 39.77 -20.72
N ILE A 19 -26.51 39.54 -20.21
CA ILE A 19 -26.82 38.37 -19.38
C ILE A 19 -26.55 37.07 -20.16
N PHE A 20 -26.94 37.02 -21.44
CA PHE A 20 -26.70 35.87 -22.30
C PHE A 20 -25.20 35.60 -22.51
N ILE A 21 -24.41 36.64 -22.81
CA ILE A 21 -22.95 36.49 -22.98
C ILE A 21 -22.28 36.05 -21.69
N THR A 22 -22.68 36.61 -20.54
CA THR A 22 -22.16 36.18 -19.23
C THR A 22 -22.53 34.73 -18.92
N PHE A 23 -23.74 34.30 -19.27
CA PHE A 23 -24.15 32.91 -19.11
C PHE A 23 -23.37 31.95 -20.02
N VAL A 24 -23.13 32.34 -21.28
CA VAL A 24 -22.30 31.55 -22.22
C VAL A 24 -20.86 31.45 -21.71
N ALA A 25 -20.28 32.56 -21.23
CA ALA A 25 -18.95 32.55 -20.63
C ALA A 25 -18.89 31.65 -19.38
N PHE A 26 -19.91 31.70 -18.52
CA PHE A 26 -20.04 30.83 -17.36
C PHE A 26 -20.15 29.35 -17.76
N LEU A 27 -21.01 29.01 -18.73
CA LEU A 27 -21.13 27.64 -19.24
C LEU A 27 -19.80 27.14 -19.80
N TYR A 28 -19.09 27.99 -20.54
CA TYR A 28 -17.77 27.64 -21.08
C TYR A 28 -16.75 27.38 -19.96
N SER A 29 -16.64 28.30 -19.00
CA SER A 29 -15.68 28.17 -17.89
C SER A 29 -16.00 27.05 -16.90
N VAL A 30 -17.28 26.77 -16.63
CA VAL A 30 -17.70 25.81 -15.59
C VAL A 30 -17.97 24.42 -16.15
N LEU A 31 -18.50 24.29 -17.37
CA LEU A 31 -18.85 22.98 -17.93
C LEU A 31 -17.83 22.45 -18.94
N ILE A 32 -17.26 23.31 -19.78
CA ILE A 32 -16.41 22.88 -20.90
C ILE A 32 -14.95 22.71 -20.45
N VAL A 33 -14.39 23.69 -19.74
CA VAL A 33 -12.98 23.65 -19.30
C VAL A 33 -12.67 22.45 -18.38
N PRO A 34 -13.51 22.07 -17.40
CA PRO A 34 -13.20 20.92 -16.55
C PRO A 34 -13.31 19.58 -17.30
N ASN A 35 -14.25 19.45 -18.24
CA ASN A 35 -14.45 18.20 -18.99
C ASN A 35 -13.37 17.96 -20.05
N LEU A 36 -12.79 19.01 -20.63
CA LEU A 36 -11.65 18.88 -21.55
C LEU A 36 -10.37 18.38 -20.86
N ASN A 37 -10.28 18.51 -19.53
CA ASN A 37 -9.15 18.06 -18.72
C ASN A 37 -9.41 16.74 -17.98
N GLN A 38 -10.62 16.17 -18.07
CA GLN A 38 -10.88 14.79 -17.63
C GLN A 38 -10.36 13.82 -18.71
N ASN A 39 -9.04 13.75 -18.86
CA ASN A 39 -8.41 12.78 -19.73
C ASN A 39 -8.67 11.36 -19.22
N ASN A 40 -9.02 10.45 -20.12
CA ASN A 40 -9.08 8.99 -19.90
C ASN A 40 -7.84 8.42 -19.16
N ASN A 41 -6.73 9.15 -19.19
CA ASN A 41 -5.47 8.85 -18.51
C ASN A 41 -5.63 8.76 -16.99
N GLY A 42 -6.56 9.50 -16.37
CA GLY A 42 -6.83 9.38 -14.94
C GLY A 42 -7.42 8.01 -14.57
N ILE A 43 -8.36 7.51 -15.38
CA ILE A 43 -8.95 6.17 -15.22
C ILE A 43 -7.87 5.10 -15.44
N PHE A 44 -7.00 5.30 -16.43
CA PHE A 44 -5.90 4.39 -16.71
C PHE A 44 -4.87 4.32 -15.57
N ILE A 45 -4.45 5.47 -15.03
CA ILE A 45 -3.53 5.53 -13.88
C ILE A 45 -4.14 4.84 -12.66
N GLU A 46 -5.43 5.03 -12.38
CA GLU A 46 -6.10 4.32 -11.28
C GLU A 46 -6.21 2.81 -11.52
N SER A 47 -6.36 2.36 -12.77
CA SER A 47 -6.31 0.95 -13.13
C SER A 47 -4.92 0.35 -12.86
N ILE A 48 -3.85 1.01 -13.31
CA ILE A 48 -2.47 0.57 -13.01
C ILE A 48 -2.25 0.58 -11.51
N ARG A 49 -2.71 1.63 -10.80
CA ARG A 49 -2.61 1.72 -9.34
C ARG A 49 -3.21 0.51 -8.65
N SER A 50 -4.44 0.13 -9.01
CA SER A 50 -5.07 -1.07 -8.46
C SER A 50 -4.18 -2.28 -8.68
N LYS A 51 -3.64 -2.47 -9.90
CA LYS A 51 -2.76 -3.60 -10.22
C LYS A 51 -1.44 -3.59 -9.46
N VAL A 52 -0.82 -2.42 -9.30
CA VAL A 52 0.38 -2.28 -8.47
C VAL A 52 0.07 -2.64 -7.02
N MET A 53 -1.03 -2.14 -6.46
CA MET A 53 -1.43 -2.45 -5.09
C MET A 53 -1.72 -3.93 -4.91
N ASP A 54 -2.44 -4.57 -5.84
CA ASP A 54 -2.76 -6.01 -5.79
C ASP A 54 -1.50 -6.89 -5.84
N ASN A 55 -0.46 -6.49 -6.58
CA ASN A 55 0.77 -7.27 -6.73
C ASN A 55 1.81 -7.01 -5.65
N THR A 56 1.67 -5.91 -4.91
CA THR A 56 2.65 -5.50 -3.89
C THR A 56 2.11 -5.58 -2.48
N SER A 57 0.80 -5.80 -2.31
CA SER A 57 0.16 -5.89 -1.01
C SER A 57 -0.12 -7.34 -0.64
N SER A 58 0.11 -7.66 0.63
CA SER A 58 -0.24 -8.96 1.20
C SER A 58 -0.72 -8.79 2.65
N GLU A 59 -1.23 -9.89 3.21
CA GLU A 59 -1.79 -9.93 4.56
C GLU A 59 -0.68 -10.03 5.60
N LEU A 60 -0.64 -9.08 6.54
CA LEU A 60 0.16 -9.14 7.75
C LEU A 60 -0.73 -9.51 8.94
N TYR A 61 -0.44 -10.65 9.55
CA TYR A 61 -1.03 -11.08 10.81
C TYR A 61 -0.16 -10.61 11.97
N VAL A 62 -0.77 -9.95 12.96
CA VAL A 62 -0.11 -9.47 14.17
C VAL A 62 -0.81 -10.08 15.38
N ILE A 63 -0.08 -10.87 16.16
CA ILE A 63 -0.58 -11.56 17.36
C ILE A 63 0.23 -11.06 18.54
N SER A 64 -0.43 -10.50 19.55
CA SER A 64 0.22 -10.11 20.81
C SER A 64 0.00 -11.21 21.85
N ILE A 65 1.07 -11.65 22.51
CA ILE A 65 1.02 -12.66 23.55
C ILE A 65 1.72 -12.12 24.80
N LYS A 66 1.09 -12.36 25.95
CA LYS A 66 1.68 -12.11 27.26
C LYS A 66 1.89 -13.44 27.98
N THR A 67 3.04 -13.63 28.58
CA THR A 67 3.40 -14.84 29.32
C THR A 67 3.72 -14.51 30.76
N GLU A 68 3.59 -15.49 31.64
CA GLU A 68 4.04 -15.35 33.03
C GLU A 68 5.57 -15.16 33.11
N GLN A 69 6.03 -14.44 34.13
CA GLN A 69 7.46 -14.36 34.44
C GLN A 69 7.96 -15.76 34.82
N SER A 70 9.00 -16.24 34.16
CA SER A 70 9.73 -17.44 34.58
C SER A 70 11.22 -17.18 34.52
N GLY A 71 11.98 -17.90 35.33
CA GLY A 71 13.45 -17.86 35.31
C GLY A 71 14.07 -18.66 34.16
N GLU A 72 13.27 -19.17 33.23
CA GLU A 72 13.74 -19.90 32.05
C GLU A 72 13.97 -18.96 30.88
N ASN A 73 15.00 -19.29 30.10
CA ASN A 73 15.40 -18.54 28.91
C ASN A 73 14.61 -18.94 27.66
N CYS A 74 13.58 -19.78 27.76
CA CYS A 74 12.74 -20.15 26.62
C CYS A 74 11.28 -20.31 27.04
N ILE A 75 10.36 -20.02 26.11
CA ILE A 75 8.93 -20.29 26.26
C ILE A 75 8.46 -21.13 25.10
N LYS A 76 7.68 -22.16 25.41
CA LYS A 76 6.92 -22.91 24.42
C LYS A 76 5.44 -22.57 24.48
N ILE A 77 4.88 -22.17 23.34
CA ILE A 77 3.46 -21.92 23.10
C ILE A 77 2.92 -23.09 22.25
N SER A 78 2.23 -24.01 22.90
CA SER A 78 1.70 -25.22 22.27
C SER A 78 0.62 -24.89 21.23
N ASN A 79 0.67 -25.62 20.11
CA ASN A 79 -0.31 -25.60 19.04
C ASN A 79 -0.56 -24.22 18.40
N PHE A 80 0.42 -23.29 18.51
CA PHE A 80 0.35 -21.92 18.02
C PHE A 80 -0.09 -21.83 16.55
N VAL A 81 0.56 -22.60 15.67
CA VAL A 81 0.31 -22.61 14.22
C VAL A 81 -1.17 -22.89 13.92
N ASN A 82 -1.72 -23.93 14.55
CA ASN A 82 -3.10 -24.36 14.31
C ASN A 82 -4.13 -23.44 14.96
N ILE A 83 -3.82 -22.87 16.14
CA ILE A 83 -4.71 -21.96 16.85
C ILE A 83 -4.91 -20.66 16.06
N PHE A 84 -3.82 -20.09 15.53
CA PHE A 84 -3.86 -18.81 14.85
C PHE A 84 -3.98 -18.91 13.32
N GLY A 85 -3.88 -20.12 12.76
CA GLY A 85 -3.93 -20.33 11.30
C GLY A 85 -2.76 -19.67 10.57
N VAL A 86 -1.58 -19.63 11.21
CA VAL A 86 -0.35 -19.04 10.68
C VAL A 86 0.63 -20.13 10.24
N ASN A 87 1.77 -19.76 9.68
CA ASN A 87 2.81 -20.71 9.24
C ASN A 87 4.19 -20.37 9.87
N SER A 88 5.27 -20.98 9.37
CA SER A 88 6.64 -20.76 9.87
C SER A 88 7.25 -19.41 9.48
N ARG A 89 6.61 -18.61 8.65
CA ARG A 89 7.12 -17.31 8.21
C ARG A 89 6.75 -16.23 9.21
N ILE A 90 7.47 -16.21 10.32
CA ILE A 90 7.17 -15.32 11.44
C ILE A 90 8.37 -14.50 11.88
N ILE A 91 8.10 -13.32 12.42
CA ILE A 91 9.05 -12.50 13.15
C ILE A 91 8.47 -12.24 14.53
N VAL A 92 9.23 -12.55 15.58
CA VAL A 92 8.82 -12.33 16.97
C VAL A 92 9.58 -11.16 17.53
N ARG A 93 8.87 -10.23 18.16
CA ARG A 93 9.45 -9.06 18.82
C ARG A 93 9.11 -9.02 20.30
N GLY A 94 10.09 -8.66 21.11
CA GLY A 94 9.92 -8.40 22.53
C GLY A 94 9.20 -7.08 22.81
N ASN A 95 9.06 -6.75 24.08
CA ASN A 95 8.38 -5.53 24.52
C ASN A 95 9.12 -4.24 24.12
N SER A 96 10.46 -4.27 24.05
CA SER A 96 11.27 -3.14 23.61
C SER A 96 11.33 -3.00 22.07
N GLY A 97 10.70 -3.91 21.33
CA GLY A 97 10.65 -3.88 19.86
C GLY A 97 11.86 -4.53 19.18
N GLU A 98 12.76 -5.15 19.94
CA GLU A 98 13.85 -5.98 19.45
C GLU A 98 13.32 -7.29 18.88
N ASP A 99 13.94 -7.77 17.80
CA ASP A 99 13.67 -9.09 17.25
C ASP A 99 14.23 -10.16 18.20
N VAL A 100 13.42 -11.19 18.42
CA VAL A 100 13.69 -12.28 19.36
C VAL A 100 13.77 -13.58 18.56
N THR A 101 14.80 -14.38 18.83
CA THR A 101 14.96 -15.67 18.19
C THR A 101 13.77 -16.56 18.51
N SER A 102 13.18 -17.14 17.46
CA SER A 102 12.00 -17.99 17.57
C SER A 102 12.06 -19.16 16.60
N TYR A 103 11.32 -20.20 16.92
CA TYR A 103 11.31 -21.47 16.21
C TYR A 103 9.89 -22.00 16.12
N ILE A 104 9.59 -22.70 15.02
CA ILE A 104 8.35 -23.46 14.88
C ILE A 104 8.70 -24.95 14.83
N ILE A 105 8.39 -25.67 15.92
CA ILE A 105 8.62 -27.12 16.02
C ILE A 105 7.27 -27.82 15.92
N GLY A 106 6.99 -28.42 14.76
CA GLY A 106 5.67 -28.97 14.46
C GLY A 106 4.62 -27.86 14.42
N SER A 107 3.72 -27.84 15.40
CA SER A 107 2.70 -26.79 15.56
C SER A 107 3.02 -25.78 16.65
N ASP A 108 4.12 -25.97 17.38
CA ASP A 108 4.43 -25.22 18.59
C ASP A 108 5.40 -24.08 18.26
N LEU A 109 5.21 -22.94 18.91
CA LEU A 109 6.11 -21.78 18.83
C LEU A 109 7.03 -21.77 20.04
N GLU A 110 8.33 -21.78 19.80
CA GLU A 110 9.35 -21.57 20.83
C GLU A 110 9.99 -20.20 20.68
N ILE A 111 10.15 -19.48 21.78
CA ILE A 111 10.71 -18.11 21.81
C ILE A 111 11.85 -18.09 22.83
N SER A 112 13.06 -17.75 22.38
CA SER A 112 14.23 -17.58 23.24
C SER A 112 14.17 -16.24 23.98
N ARG A 113 14.14 -16.25 25.31
CA ARG A 113 14.12 -15.06 26.16
C ARG A 113 15.54 -14.66 26.53
N ASN A 114 15.93 -13.47 26.11
CA ASN A 114 17.17 -12.87 26.59
C ASN A 114 17.01 -11.94 27.82
N ASN A 115 15.80 -11.48 28.20
CA ASN A 115 15.64 -10.38 29.18
C ASN A 115 14.33 -10.34 30.01
N ASN A 116 13.89 -11.42 30.67
CA ASN A 116 12.62 -11.45 31.45
C ASN A 116 11.39 -10.93 30.67
N ASN A 117 11.47 -10.93 29.33
CA ASN A 117 10.41 -10.42 28.49
C ASN A 117 9.16 -11.29 28.69
N THR A 118 8.07 -10.63 29.05
CA THR A 118 6.76 -11.26 29.26
C THR A 118 5.77 -10.91 28.17
N PHE A 119 6.11 -10.01 27.25
CA PHE A 119 5.23 -9.56 26.20
C PHE A 119 5.92 -9.68 24.85
N PHE A 120 5.22 -10.30 23.91
CA PHE A 120 5.71 -10.59 22.57
C PHE A 120 4.68 -10.18 21.52
N LYS A 121 5.16 -9.61 20.41
CA LYS A 121 4.39 -9.42 19.19
C LYS A 121 4.92 -10.37 18.14
N ILE A 122 4.05 -11.22 17.61
CA ILE A 122 4.35 -12.15 16.54
C ILE A 122 3.73 -11.62 15.26
N TYR A 123 4.58 -11.44 14.25
CA TYR A 123 4.21 -11.00 12.92
C TYR A 123 4.27 -12.21 11.99
N ASN A 124 3.24 -12.45 11.19
CA ASN A 124 3.22 -13.51 10.17
C ASN A 124 2.82 -12.92 8.81
N SER A 125 3.58 -13.26 7.77
CA SER A 125 3.32 -12.88 6.38
C SER A 125 4.01 -13.86 5.45
N GLU A 126 3.49 -14.03 4.24
CA GLU A 126 4.13 -14.84 3.20
C GLU A 126 5.49 -14.28 2.74
N HIS A 127 5.72 -12.98 2.95
CA HIS A 127 6.95 -12.29 2.59
C HIS A 127 8.09 -12.48 3.59
N PHE A 128 7.84 -13.08 4.77
CA PHE A 128 8.89 -13.34 5.74
C PHE A 128 9.61 -14.66 5.45
N GLU A 129 10.88 -14.72 5.84
CA GLU A 129 11.63 -15.97 5.82
C GLU A 129 11.06 -16.94 6.86
N SER A 130 11.13 -18.24 6.54
CA SER A 130 10.70 -19.26 7.49
C SER A 130 11.70 -19.38 8.64
N VAL A 131 11.20 -19.41 9.88
CA VAL A 131 12.03 -19.68 11.06
C VAL A 131 12.49 -21.14 11.08
N SER A 132 13.58 -21.39 11.80
CA SER A 132 14.14 -22.74 11.97
C SER A 132 13.16 -23.67 12.70
N SER A 133 13.20 -24.95 12.33
CA SER A 133 12.47 -26.05 12.99
C SER A 133 13.28 -26.78 14.07
N VAL A 134 14.50 -26.32 14.32
CA VAL A 134 15.39 -26.80 15.39
C VAL A 134 15.43 -25.72 16.45
N GLY A 135 14.71 -25.93 17.56
CA GLY A 135 14.64 -24.97 18.67
C GLY A 135 15.62 -25.25 19.80
N GLU A 136 15.40 -24.56 20.92
CA GLU A 136 16.24 -24.64 22.10
C GLU A 136 15.71 -25.70 23.07
N THR A 137 16.53 -26.69 23.41
CA THR A 137 16.17 -27.71 24.40
C THR A 137 16.99 -27.55 25.68
N PRO A 138 16.38 -27.55 26.89
CA PRO A 138 14.95 -27.70 27.19
C PRO A 138 14.17 -26.37 27.18
N CYS A 139 12.93 -26.40 26.67
CA CYS A 139 11.99 -25.28 26.68
C CYS A 139 10.64 -25.74 27.25
N GLU A 140 10.20 -25.16 28.38
CA GLU A 140 8.93 -25.58 28.99
C GLU A 140 7.72 -24.88 28.40
N THR A 141 6.60 -25.60 28.41
CA THR A 141 5.30 -25.04 28.08
C THR A 141 4.81 -24.18 29.24
N LYS A 142 4.49 -22.92 28.98
CA LYS A 142 3.94 -22.01 29.99
C LYS A 142 2.57 -21.49 29.57
N GLY A 143 1.78 -21.11 30.59
CA GLY A 143 0.54 -20.38 30.37
C GLY A 143 0.80 -19.05 29.65
N TYR A 144 -0.11 -18.70 28.74
CA TYR A 144 -0.07 -17.44 28.01
C TYR A 144 -1.45 -16.83 27.91
N GLU A 145 -1.49 -15.51 27.88
CA GLU A 145 -2.66 -14.70 27.58
C GLU A 145 -2.51 -14.17 26.15
N THR A 146 -3.55 -14.35 25.34
CA THR A 146 -3.62 -13.74 24.00
C THR A 146 -4.17 -12.33 24.13
N GLY A 147 -3.46 -11.36 23.58
CA GLY A 147 -3.89 -9.98 23.47
C GLY A 147 -4.54 -9.70 22.11
N VAL A 148 -4.04 -8.68 21.42
CA VAL A 148 -4.55 -8.28 20.10
C VAL A 148 -4.17 -9.30 19.05
N VAL A 149 -5.17 -9.79 18.31
CA VAL A 149 -5.00 -10.51 17.05
C VAL A 149 -5.56 -9.63 15.95
N LYS A 150 -4.71 -9.22 15.01
CA LYS A 150 -5.05 -8.30 13.93
C LYS A 150 -4.57 -8.86 12.61
N LYS A 151 -5.34 -8.63 11.57
CA LYS A 151 -5.02 -8.98 10.19
C LYS A 151 -5.24 -7.75 9.32
N GLU A 152 -4.22 -7.30 8.61
CA GLU A 152 -4.28 -6.12 7.76
C GLU A 152 -3.44 -6.29 6.50
N ASN A 153 -3.87 -5.64 5.42
CA ASN A 153 -3.10 -5.60 4.18
C ASN A 153 -2.11 -4.46 4.21
N TYR A 154 -0.86 -4.77 3.86
CA TYR A 154 0.22 -3.81 3.70
C TYR A 154 0.96 -4.04 2.40
N VAL A 155 1.55 -2.98 1.85
CA VAL A 155 2.54 -3.08 0.79
C VAL A 155 3.82 -3.68 1.36
N PHE A 156 4.48 -4.59 0.65
CA PHE A 156 5.74 -5.20 1.06
C PHE A 156 6.91 -4.70 0.22
N GLU A 157 8.01 -4.32 0.86
CA GLU A 157 9.18 -3.73 0.20
C GLU A 157 9.80 -4.67 -0.85
N ASP A 158 9.93 -5.95 -0.52
CA ASP A 158 10.43 -6.99 -1.42
C ASP A 158 9.47 -7.19 -2.61
N ALA A 159 8.16 -7.13 -2.38
CA ALA A 159 7.16 -7.23 -3.44
C ALA A 159 7.26 -6.06 -4.42
N VAL A 160 7.46 -4.83 -3.93
CA VAL A 160 7.67 -3.63 -4.77
C VAL A 160 8.96 -3.77 -5.58
N LYS A 161 10.08 -4.17 -4.95
CA LYS A 161 11.36 -4.38 -5.64
C LYS A 161 11.23 -5.46 -6.72
N ASN A 162 10.53 -6.54 -6.41
CA ASN A 162 10.27 -7.61 -7.36
C ASN A 162 9.42 -7.12 -8.52
N LEU A 163 8.35 -6.37 -8.27
CA LEU A 163 7.50 -5.81 -9.33
C LEU A 163 8.28 -4.89 -10.26
N VAL A 164 9.11 -3.99 -9.74
CA VAL A 164 9.96 -3.13 -10.59
C VAL A 164 10.95 -3.97 -11.38
N SER A 165 11.62 -4.94 -10.76
CA SER A 165 12.56 -5.80 -11.47
C SER A 165 11.90 -6.65 -12.57
N VAL A 166 10.69 -7.15 -12.34
CA VAL A 166 9.92 -7.91 -13.31
C VAL A 166 9.42 -7.00 -14.44
N HIS A 167 9.02 -5.76 -14.14
CA HIS A 167 8.65 -4.77 -15.15
C HIS A 167 9.82 -4.47 -16.09
N ASP A 168 11.02 -4.24 -15.58
CA ASP A 168 12.19 -3.96 -16.42
C ASP A 168 12.61 -5.17 -17.28
N LYS A 169 12.50 -6.40 -16.73
CA LYS A 169 12.90 -7.64 -17.42
C LYS A 169 11.85 -8.17 -18.39
N ASN A 170 10.56 -8.05 -18.05
CA ASN A 170 9.46 -8.63 -18.81
C ASN A 170 8.28 -7.66 -18.94
N TYR A 171 8.59 -6.45 -19.42
CA TYR A 171 7.62 -5.36 -19.58
C TYR A 171 6.34 -5.78 -20.31
N THR A 172 6.47 -6.55 -21.39
CA THR A 172 5.33 -6.99 -22.20
C THR A 172 4.36 -7.87 -21.41
N GLU A 173 4.87 -8.78 -20.57
CA GLU A 173 4.03 -9.62 -19.71
C GLU A 173 3.34 -8.79 -18.62
N VAL A 174 4.07 -7.87 -17.98
CA VAL A 174 3.47 -6.96 -16.97
C VAL A 174 2.38 -6.10 -17.61
N LYS A 175 2.62 -5.58 -18.81
CA LYS A 175 1.66 -4.79 -19.59
C LYS A 175 0.38 -5.58 -19.88
N GLN A 176 0.51 -6.84 -20.27
CA GLN A 176 -0.62 -7.75 -20.50
C GLN A 176 -1.36 -8.06 -19.20
N ASN A 177 -0.65 -8.42 -18.12
CA ASN A 177 -1.23 -8.72 -16.82
C ASN A 177 -1.98 -7.53 -16.22
N PHE A 178 -1.51 -6.31 -16.53
CA PHE A 178 -2.13 -5.07 -16.07
C PHE A 178 -3.26 -4.60 -16.99
N ASN A 179 -3.55 -5.34 -18.07
CA ASN A 179 -4.53 -5.01 -19.10
C ASN A 179 -4.30 -3.61 -19.70
N VAL A 180 -3.05 -3.25 -19.93
CA VAL A 180 -2.69 -1.95 -20.50
C VAL A 180 -2.96 -1.98 -22.01
N PRO A 181 -3.73 -1.01 -22.56
CA PRO A 181 -4.03 -0.95 -23.99
C PRO A 181 -2.79 -0.86 -24.87
N GLU A 182 -2.92 -1.34 -26.11
CA GLU A 182 -1.91 -1.11 -27.13
C GLU A 182 -1.73 0.40 -27.40
N GLY A 183 -0.49 0.83 -27.62
CA GLY A 183 -0.15 2.23 -27.86
C GLY A 183 0.01 3.09 -26.60
N VAL A 184 -0.24 2.56 -25.40
CA VAL A 184 0.01 3.26 -24.12
C VAL A 184 1.13 2.55 -23.36
N ASP A 185 2.10 3.29 -22.86
CA ASP A 185 3.16 2.78 -22.00
C ASP A 185 3.08 3.36 -20.60
N PHE A 186 3.74 2.69 -19.64
CA PHE A 186 3.75 3.12 -18.26
C PHE A 186 5.01 2.71 -17.51
N GLY A 187 5.30 3.44 -16.45
CA GLY A 187 6.39 3.22 -15.52
C GLY A 187 5.90 3.25 -14.08
N ILE A 188 6.64 2.56 -13.22
CA ILE A 188 6.36 2.46 -11.78
C ILE A 188 7.59 2.99 -11.05
N GLY A 189 7.37 3.91 -10.11
CA GLY A 189 8.37 4.41 -9.18
C GLY A 189 7.95 4.16 -7.74
N PHE A 190 8.91 3.95 -6.86
CA PHE A 190 8.72 3.88 -5.42
C PHE A 190 9.75 4.73 -4.69
N THR A 191 9.25 5.67 -3.91
CA THR A 191 10.05 6.54 -3.06
C THR A 191 9.93 6.08 -1.62
N TYR A 192 11.06 5.69 -1.04
CA TYR A 192 11.18 5.30 0.36
C TYR A 192 11.07 6.52 1.29
N GLY A 193 10.79 6.30 2.58
CA GLY A 193 10.77 7.38 3.58
C GLY A 193 12.11 8.12 3.73
N ASN A 194 13.23 7.48 3.37
CA ASN A 194 14.57 8.10 3.32
C ASN A 194 14.84 8.85 1.99
N ARG A 195 13.84 8.95 1.10
CA ARG A 195 13.90 9.56 -0.24
C ARG A 195 14.77 8.82 -1.26
N THR A 196 15.19 7.59 -0.99
CA THR A 196 15.70 6.72 -2.06
C THR A 196 14.58 6.42 -3.04
N LEU A 197 14.91 6.27 -4.32
CA LEU A 197 13.97 6.00 -5.39
C LEU A 197 14.36 4.71 -6.11
N ILE A 198 13.37 3.86 -6.39
CA ILE A 198 13.48 2.77 -7.35
C ILE A 198 12.42 3.05 -8.41
N GLU A 199 12.81 3.23 -9.67
CA GLU A 199 11.92 3.55 -10.77
C GLU A 199 12.30 2.70 -11.97
N THR A 200 11.30 2.28 -12.74
CA THR A 200 11.49 1.52 -13.99
C THR A 200 12.19 2.39 -15.03
N GLU A 201 13.19 1.85 -15.72
CA GLU A 201 13.95 2.59 -16.73
C GLU A 201 13.28 2.46 -18.10
N LYS A 202 12.54 3.49 -18.53
CA LYS A 202 12.02 3.54 -19.91
C LYS A 202 11.98 4.95 -20.47
N GLU A 203 12.54 5.14 -21.65
CA GLU A 203 12.47 6.41 -22.38
C GLU A 203 11.02 6.68 -22.81
N SER A 204 10.49 7.81 -22.36
CA SER A 204 9.16 8.28 -22.75
C SER A 204 9.27 9.38 -23.80
N PHE A 205 8.65 9.18 -24.97
CA PHE A 205 8.52 10.20 -26.00
C PHE A 205 7.07 10.71 -26.02
N GLY A 206 6.80 11.90 -25.46
CA GLY A 206 5.45 12.49 -25.49
C GLY A 206 5.02 13.13 -24.18
N ASN A 207 3.70 13.31 -24.02
CA ASN A 207 3.11 13.87 -22.81
C ASN A 207 3.03 12.80 -21.72
N ILE A 208 3.75 13.02 -20.62
CA ILE A 208 3.77 12.11 -19.47
C ILE A 208 2.68 12.54 -18.49
N TYR A 209 1.81 11.62 -18.13
CA TYR A 209 0.84 11.77 -17.05
C TYR A 209 1.35 10.99 -15.84
N SER A 210 1.47 11.65 -14.69
CA SER A 210 1.94 10.98 -13.48
C SER A 210 1.03 11.25 -12.29
N SER A 211 0.93 10.27 -11.40
CA SER A 211 0.25 10.38 -10.11
C SER A 211 1.12 9.73 -9.03
N GLU A 212 1.13 10.35 -7.86
CA GLU A 212 1.81 9.87 -6.68
C GLU A 212 0.78 9.61 -5.58
N PHE A 213 0.92 8.48 -4.89
CA PHE A 213 0.04 8.14 -3.77
C PHE A 213 0.85 7.59 -2.58
N PRO A 214 0.57 8.11 -1.37
CA PRO A 214 1.26 7.67 -0.17
C PRO A 214 0.77 6.27 0.23
N VAL A 215 1.70 5.44 0.71
CA VAL A 215 1.42 4.09 1.20
C VAL A 215 2.19 3.82 2.50
N GLN A 216 1.65 2.92 3.31
CA GLN A 216 2.41 2.26 4.37
C GLN A 216 2.93 0.95 3.84
N TYR A 217 4.21 0.67 4.09
CA TYR A 217 4.85 -0.56 3.64
C TYR A 217 5.61 -1.26 4.77
N ILE A 218 5.77 -2.57 4.66
CA ILE A 218 6.55 -3.41 5.56
C ILE A 218 7.94 -3.61 4.95
N ASP A 219 8.98 -3.23 5.70
CA ASP A 219 10.35 -3.56 5.31
C ASP A 219 10.71 -5.03 5.61
N GLY A 220 11.86 -5.48 5.14
CA GLY A 220 12.33 -6.86 5.36
C GLY A 220 12.49 -7.26 6.84
N ASN A 221 12.41 -6.30 7.77
CA ASN A 221 12.50 -6.54 9.20
C ASN A 221 11.14 -6.44 9.90
N SER A 222 9.99 -6.39 9.21
CA SER A 222 8.65 -6.16 9.79
C SER A 222 8.39 -4.75 10.34
N ASN A 223 9.15 -3.73 9.93
CA ASN A 223 8.84 -2.36 10.31
C ASN A 223 7.82 -1.74 9.35
N ILE A 224 6.76 -1.16 9.92
CA ILE A 224 5.81 -0.33 9.16
C ILE A 224 6.47 1.02 8.92
N LYS A 225 6.68 1.36 7.64
CA LYS A 225 7.27 2.63 7.17
C LYS A 225 6.32 3.32 6.20
N GLN A 226 6.57 4.61 5.96
CA GLN A 226 5.83 5.38 4.97
C GLN A 226 6.66 5.52 3.69
N GLY A 227 6.00 5.42 2.54
CA GLY A 227 6.57 5.63 1.22
C GLY A 227 5.54 6.19 0.25
N THR A 228 5.96 6.39 -0.99
CA THR A 228 5.10 6.90 -2.07
C THR A 228 5.30 6.04 -3.31
N ILE A 229 4.20 5.55 -3.89
CA ILE A 229 4.23 4.94 -5.21
C ILE A 229 3.91 6.03 -6.23
N LYS A 230 4.72 6.10 -7.29
CA LYS A 230 4.54 6.95 -8.45
C LYS A 230 4.19 6.08 -9.64
N ILE A 231 3.17 6.45 -10.38
CA ILE A 231 2.82 5.83 -11.66
C ILE A 231 2.91 6.88 -12.73
N SER A 232 3.61 6.58 -13.80
CA SER A 232 3.74 7.44 -14.98
C SER A 232 3.17 6.70 -16.19
N ALA A 233 2.42 7.38 -17.05
CA ALA A 233 1.85 6.84 -18.28
C ALA A 233 2.14 7.80 -19.45
N TRP A 234 2.48 7.26 -20.62
CA TRP A 234 2.80 8.03 -21.82
C TRP A 234 2.41 7.31 -23.11
#